data_AF-A0A3D4H0J6-F1
#
_entry.id   AF-A0A3D4H0J6-F1
#
_cell.length_a   1.000
_cell.length_b   1.000
_cell.length_c   1.000
_cell.angle_alpha   90.00
_cell.angle_beta   90.00
_cell.angle_gamma   90.00
#
_symmetry.space_group_name_H-M   'P 1'
#
loop_
_entity.id
_entity.type
_entity.pdbx_description
1 polymer ?
#
loop_
_entity_poly.entity_id
_entity_poly.type
_entity_poly.pdbx_seq_one_letter_code
_entity_poly.pdbx_strand_id
1 'polypeptide(L)'
;MALKPWIRIGQPLEAVMEDYERIFDAWESGGIRTMVFGRLLFRDETGAFSIPAFAQNPVPYEKRGLTPPVRKLDPDAEKENLLHKMLENAKGRGWQLLIFCPGQVTSPVQP
;
A
#
# COMPACT_ATOMS: atom_id res chain seq x y z
N MET A 1 0.86 6.13 -30.40
CA MET A 1 1.21 5.43 -29.14
C MET A 1 -0.01 4.64 -28.70
N ALA A 2 0.14 3.36 -28.33
CA ALA A 2 -0.96 2.58 -27.77
C ALA A 2 -1.14 2.91 -26.28
N LEU A 3 -2.39 2.98 -25.81
CA LEU A 3 -2.71 3.15 -24.39
C LEU A 3 -2.30 1.89 -23.61
N LYS A 4 -1.68 2.07 -22.44
CA LYS A 4 -1.31 0.97 -21.55
C LYS A 4 -2.29 0.93 -20.37
N PRO A 5 -3.03 -0.16 -20.15
CA PRO A 5 -3.96 -0.26 -19.03
C PRO A 5 -3.19 -0.35 -17.71
N TRP A 6 -3.75 0.28 -16.69
CA TRP A 6 -3.27 0.25 -15.31
C TRP A 6 -4.42 -0.14 -14.39
N ILE A 7 -4.09 -0.83 -13.30
CA ILE A 7 -5.08 -1.21 -12.29
C ILE A 7 -4.82 -0.46 -10.99
N ARG A 8 -5.91 -0.01 -10.37
CA ARG A 8 -5.87 0.54 -9.02
C ARG A 8 -6.37 -0.51 -8.05
N ILE A 9 -5.57 -0.83 -7.04
CA ILE A 9 -6.05 -1.59 -5.88
C ILE A 9 -6.58 -0.60 -4.83
N GLY A 10 -7.85 -0.78 -4.49
CA GLY A 10 -8.53 -0.05 -3.43
C GLY A 10 -8.32 -0.71 -2.06
N GLN A 11 -9.38 -0.72 -1.26
CA GLN A 11 -9.42 -1.46 0.00
C GLN A 11 -10.56 -2.47 -0.03
N PRO A 12 -10.41 -3.68 0.53
CA PRO A 12 -9.22 -4.22 1.21
C PRO A 12 -8.04 -4.50 0.24
N LEU A 13 -6.81 -4.40 0.75
CA LEU A 13 -5.61 -4.84 0.02
C LEU A 13 -5.48 -6.38 0.09
N GLU A 14 -5.95 -6.94 1.20
CA GLU A 14 -5.87 -8.35 1.56
C GLU A 14 -6.51 -9.26 0.51
N ALA A 15 -7.62 -8.81 -0.09
CA ALA A 15 -8.31 -9.55 -1.15
C ALA A 15 -7.45 -9.80 -2.40
N VAL A 16 -6.41 -8.99 -2.63
CA VAL A 16 -5.43 -9.23 -3.68
C VAL A 16 -4.19 -9.92 -3.12
N MET A 17 -3.73 -9.53 -1.93
CA MET A 17 -2.52 -10.07 -1.30
C MET A 17 -2.60 -11.56 -0.98
N GLU A 18 -3.77 -12.11 -0.71
CA GLU A 18 -3.92 -13.53 -0.36
C GLU A 18 -3.79 -14.47 -1.58
N ASP A 19 -4.01 -13.97 -2.80
CA ASP A 19 -4.03 -14.76 -4.04
C ASP A 19 -3.35 -14.00 -5.21
N TYR A 20 -2.29 -13.26 -4.89
CA TYR A 20 -1.72 -12.29 -5.83
C TYR A 20 -1.11 -12.95 -7.07
N GLU A 21 -0.56 -14.16 -6.97
CA GLU A 21 0.09 -14.83 -8.10
C GLU A 21 -0.92 -15.10 -9.23
N ARG A 22 -2.03 -15.75 -8.90
CA ARG A 22 -3.10 -16.05 -9.85
C ARG A 22 -3.74 -14.78 -10.42
N ILE A 23 -3.95 -13.78 -9.57
CA ILE A 23 -4.51 -12.48 -9.98
C ILE A 23 -3.55 -11.77 -10.95
N PHE A 24 -2.25 -11.76 -10.66
CA PHE A 24 -1.25 -11.13 -11.50
C PHE A 24 -1.13 -11.84 -12.85
N ASP A 25 -1.17 -13.17 -12.89
CA ASP A 25 -1.19 -13.92 -14.15
C ASP A 25 -2.40 -13.55 -15.01
N ALA A 26 -3.58 -13.46 -14.41
CA ALA A 26 -4.80 -13.05 -15.11
C ALA A 26 -4.68 -11.61 -15.65
N TRP A 27 -4.24 -10.67 -14.83
CA TRP A 27 -4.05 -9.28 -15.23
C TRP A 27 -2.97 -9.12 -16.31
N GLU A 28 -1.88 -9.88 -16.21
CA GLU A 28 -0.80 -9.88 -17.19
C GLU A 28 -1.28 -10.35 -18.56
N SER A 29 -2.08 -11.43 -18.59
CA SER A 29 -2.72 -11.94 -19.81
C SER A 29 -3.67 -10.91 -20.44
N GLY A 30 -4.30 -10.07 -19.60
CA GLY A 30 -5.15 -8.95 -20.03
C GLY A 30 -4.38 -7.68 -20.45
N GLY A 31 -3.05 -7.69 -20.41
CA GLY A 31 -2.23 -6.56 -20.86
C GLY A 31 -1.88 -5.53 -19.77
N ILE A 32 -2.28 -5.75 -18.51
CA ILE A 32 -1.91 -4.88 -17.38
C ILE A 32 -0.44 -5.09 -17.05
N ARG A 33 0.30 -3.99 -16.88
CA ARG A 33 1.73 -3.99 -16.47
C ARG A 33 2.02 -2.90 -15.43
N THR A 34 0.98 -2.26 -14.90
CA THR A 34 1.11 -1.14 -13.96
C THR A 34 0.03 -1.21 -12.91
N MET A 35 0.46 -1.10 -11.66
CA MET A 35 -0.39 -1.15 -10.49
C MET A 35 -0.24 0.11 -9.66
N VAL A 36 -1.38 0.62 -9.19
CA VAL A 36 -1.47 1.81 -8.35
C VAL A 36 -2.16 1.46 -7.05
N PHE A 37 -1.52 1.78 -5.94
CA PHE A 37 -2.09 1.64 -4.61
C PHE A 37 -2.74 2.94 -4.16
N GLY A 38 -3.88 2.83 -3.49
CA GLY A 38 -4.41 3.90 -2.66
C GLY A 38 -3.82 3.87 -1.26
N ARG A 39 -4.69 4.06 -0.25
CA ARG A 39 -4.34 4.00 1.17
C ARG A 39 -3.76 2.63 1.53
N LEU A 40 -2.58 2.63 2.12
CA LEU A 40 -1.90 1.42 2.57
C LEU A 40 -2.30 1.06 4.00
N LEU A 41 -3.53 0.56 4.14
CA LEU A 41 -4.09 0.15 5.43
C LEU A 41 -4.75 -1.20 5.30
N PHE A 42 -4.52 -2.02 6.32
CA PHE A 42 -5.17 -3.28 6.54
C PHE A 42 -6.41 -3.11 7.42
N ARG A 43 -7.25 -4.13 7.35
CA ARG A 43 -8.44 -4.33 8.14
C ARG A 43 -8.05 -4.77 9.56
N ASP A 44 -8.62 -4.09 10.56
CA ASP A 44 -8.56 -4.49 11.96
C ASP A 44 -9.61 -5.56 12.31
N GLU A 45 -9.62 -6.00 13.57
CA GLU A 45 -10.56 -7.01 14.10
C GLU A 45 -12.03 -6.62 13.97
N THR A 46 -12.33 -5.31 13.90
CA THR A 46 -13.69 -4.77 13.73
C THR A 46 -14.11 -4.64 12.27
N GLY A 47 -13.19 -4.91 11.33
CA GLY A 47 -13.43 -4.74 9.91
C GLY A 47 -13.07 -3.35 9.37
N ALA A 48 -12.58 -2.44 10.20
CA ALA A 48 -12.22 -1.08 9.81
C ALA A 48 -10.79 -1.02 9.24
N PHE A 49 -10.56 -0.16 8.25
CA PHE A 49 -9.25 0.00 7.62
C PHE A 49 -8.36 0.94 8.43
N SER A 50 -7.81 0.47 9.54
CA SER A 50 -7.10 1.29 10.54
C SER A 50 -5.65 0.85 10.80
N ILE A 51 -5.30 -0.40 10.50
CA ILE A 51 -3.94 -0.93 10.70
C ILE A 51 -3.04 -0.42 9.57
N PRO A 52 -1.93 0.26 9.86
CA PRO A 52 -1.02 0.72 8.82
C PRO A 52 -0.22 -0.42 8.19
N ALA A 53 0.04 -0.33 6.88
CA ALA A 53 0.86 -1.34 6.20
C ALA A 53 2.38 -1.17 6.36
N PHE A 54 2.82 -0.05 6.95
CA PHE A 54 4.23 0.24 7.21
C PHE A 54 4.37 1.22 8.38
N ALA A 55 5.50 1.15 9.07
CA ALA A 55 5.87 2.09 10.13
C ALA A 55 6.22 3.47 9.55
N GLN A 56 5.62 4.54 10.07
CA GLN A 56 6.05 5.89 9.69
C GLN A 56 7.38 6.23 10.36
N ASN A 57 8.28 6.88 9.61
CA ASN A 57 9.49 7.45 10.18
C ASN A 57 9.18 8.84 10.78
N PRO A 58 9.31 9.05 12.11
CA PRO A 58 9.02 10.34 12.75
C PRO A 58 10.15 11.37 12.56
N VAL A 59 11.39 10.92 12.32
CA VAL A 59 12.59 11.76 12.26
C VAL A 59 12.47 12.97 11.31
N PRO A 60 11.86 12.87 10.11
CA PRO A 60 11.67 14.02 9.23
C PRO A 60 10.76 15.12 9.82
N TYR A 61 9.80 14.77 10.68
CA TYR A 61 8.93 15.74 11.36
C TYR A 61 9.70 16.43 12.47
N GLU A 62 10.34 15.66 13.35
CA GLU A 62 11.12 16.17 14.48
C GLU A 62 12.23 17.12 14.05
N LYS A 63 12.97 16.80 12.97
CA LYS A 63 14.00 17.66 12.39
C LYS A 63 13.49 19.02 11.92
N ARG A 64 12.18 19.16 11.71
CA ARG A 64 11.52 20.40 11.29
C ARG A 64 10.78 21.07 12.46
N GLY A 65 10.96 20.60 13.68
CA GLY A 65 10.25 21.08 14.87
C GLY A 65 8.77 20.67 14.88
N LEU A 66 8.37 19.70 14.06
CA LEU A 66 6.99 19.31 13.88
C LEU A 66 6.64 18.11 14.76
N THR A 67 5.43 18.11 15.30
CA THR A 67 4.90 16.94 16.02
C THR A 67 4.47 15.86 15.00
N PRO A 68 5.02 14.63 15.06
CA PRO A 68 4.60 13.55 14.18
C PRO A 68 3.12 13.22 14.39
N PRO A 69 2.37 12.84 13.33
CA PRO A 69 1.00 12.39 13.50
C PRO A 69 0.95 11.15 14.40
N VAL A 70 0.15 11.21 15.47
CA VAL A 70 -0.08 10.07 16.36
C VAL A 70 -0.87 9.01 15.60
N ARG A 71 -0.30 7.81 15.45
CA ARG A 71 -1.05 6.61 15.01
C ARG A 71 -1.50 5.81 16.22
N LYS A 72 -2.70 5.24 16.11
CA LYS A 72 -3.34 4.46 17.19
C LYS A 72 -2.91 2.99 17.21
N LEU A 73 -2.45 2.46 16.08
CA LEU A 73 -2.16 1.05 15.90
C LEU A 73 -0.79 0.87 15.24
N ASP A 74 -0.07 -0.14 15.71
CA ASP A 74 1.18 -0.60 15.11
C ASP A 74 0.91 -1.37 13.81
N PRO A 75 1.87 -1.40 12.86
CA PRO A 75 1.79 -2.24 11.69
C PRO A 75 1.72 -3.72 12.06
N ASP A 76 0.99 -4.49 11.25
CA ASP A 76 0.93 -5.94 11.34
C ASP A 76 2.07 -6.54 10.50
N ALA A 77 3.07 -7.11 11.17
CA ALA A 77 4.29 -7.62 10.53
C ALA A 77 4.03 -8.75 9.53
N GLU A 78 3.02 -9.60 9.78
CA GLU A 78 2.69 -10.69 8.86
C GLU A 78 2.07 -10.14 7.58
N LYS A 79 1.12 -9.20 7.70
CA LYS A 79 0.48 -8.55 6.55
C LYS A 79 1.47 -7.66 5.79
N GLU A 80 2.36 -6.96 6.48
CA GLU A 80 3.43 -6.17 5.86
C GLU A 80 4.37 -7.07 5.03
N ASN A 81 4.79 -8.21 5.57
CA ASN A 81 5.62 -9.17 4.85
C ASN A 81 4.90 -9.74 3.61
N LEU A 82 3.60 -10.06 3.71
CA LEU A 82 2.81 -10.51 2.57
C LEU A 82 2.70 -9.42 1.49
N LEU A 83 2.52 -8.16 1.88
CA LEU A 83 2.52 -7.03 0.97
C LEU A 83 3.87 -6.92 0.25
N HIS A 84 4.99 -7.04 0.97
CA HIS A 84 6.32 -7.03 0.36
C HIS A 84 6.51 -8.15 -0.67
N LYS A 85 6.13 -9.39 -0.35
CA LYS A 85 6.19 -10.51 -1.31
C LYS A 85 5.40 -10.25 -2.59
N MET A 86 4.19 -9.71 -2.45
CA MET A 86 3.36 -9.32 -3.59
C MET A 86 4.04 -8.24 -4.44
N LEU A 87 4.59 -7.19 -3.80
CA LEU A 87 5.29 -6.10 -4.51
C LEU A 87 6.56 -6.59 -5.22
N GLU A 88 7.32 -7.46 -4.57
CA GLU A 88 8.51 -8.10 -5.15
C GLU A 88 8.16 -8.95 -6.37
N ASN A 89 7.07 -9.73 -6.30
CA ASN A 89 6.59 -10.52 -7.43
C ASN A 89 6.22 -9.62 -8.63
N ALA A 90 5.47 -8.54 -8.39
CA ALA A 90 5.15 -7.56 -9.43
C ALA A 90 6.42 -6.91 -10.02
N LYS A 91 7.41 -6.56 -9.19
CA LYS A 91 8.70 -6.04 -9.65
C LYS A 91 9.48 -7.07 -10.48
N GLY A 92 9.47 -8.34 -10.08
CA GLY A 92 10.10 -9.45 -10.81
C GLY A 92 9.50 -9.65 -12.21
N ARG A 93 8.21 -9.36 -12.38
CA ARG A 93 7.51 -9.34 -13.68
C ARG A 93 7.80 -8.08 -14.52
N GLY A 94 8.58 -7.14 -14.00
CA GLY A 94 8.85 -5.85 -14.66
C GLY A 94 7.69 -4.86 -14.59
N TRP A 95 6.74 -5.04 -13.67
CA TRP A 95 5.61 -4.12 -13.54
C TRP A 95 6.02 -2.79 -12.90
N GLN A 96 5.35 -1.72 -13.31
CA GLN A 96 5.44 -0.43 -12.65
C GLN A 96 4.52 -0.40 -11.43
N LEU A 97 5.06 0.07 -10.31
CA LEU A 97 4.35 0.22 -9.04
C LEU A 97 4.29 1.70 -8.68
N LEU A 98 3.10 2.21 -8.40
CA LEU A 98 2.87 3.59 -7.94
C LEU A 98 2.05 3.53 -6.64
N ILE A 99 2.43 4.34 -5.65
CA ILE A 99 1.72 4.42 -4.38
C ILE A 99 1.19 5.84 -4.24
N PHE A 100 -0.12 5.97 -4.09
CA PHE A 100 -0.82 7.25 -3.96
C PHE A 100 -1.41 7.39 -2.56
N CYS A 101 -1.00 8.44 -1.84
CA CYS A 101 -1.42 8.73 -0.46
C CYS A 101 -1.29 7.50 0.47
N PRO A 102 -0.06 7.05 0.76
CA PRO A 102 0.16 5.84 1.56
C PRO A 102 -0.35 5.95 3.01
N GLY A 103 -0.56 7.17 3.54
CA GLY A 103 -1.14 7.41 4.87
C GLY A 103 -2.64 7.75 4.82
N GLN A 104 -3.33 7.58 5.96
CA GLN A 104 -4.75 7.94 6.12
C GLN A 104 -5.03 9.44 6.08
N VAL A 105 -4.07 10.26 6.46
CA VAL A 105 -4.36 11.58 7.01
C VAL A 105 -3.55 12.65 6.32
N THR A 106 -4.26 13.64 5.79
CA THR A 106 -3.82 15.04 5.85
C THR A 106 -3.94 15.48 7.30
N SER A 107 -3.12 14.94 8.21
CA SER A 107 -3.09 15.43 9.58
C SER A 107 -2.51 16.85 9.52
N PRO A 108 -3.19 17.87 10.05
CA PRO A 108 -2.56 19.17 10.21
C PRO A 108 -1.32 18.95 11.07
N VAL A 109 -0.16 19.19 10.48
CA VAL A 109 1.09 19.10 11.22
C VAL A 109 1.12 20.33 12.12
N GLN A 110 1.08 20.09 13.44
CA GLN A 110 1.17 21.19 14.40
C GLN A 110 2.64 21.63 14.49
N PRO A 111 2.90 22.95 14.46
CA PRO A 111 4.23 23.51 14.70
C PRO A 111 4.69 23.29 16.14
#